data_AF-A0AAP6GAK7-F1
#
_entry.id   AF-A0AAP6GAK7-F1
#
_cell.length_a   1.000
_cell.length_b   1.000
_cell.length_c   1.000
_cell.angle_alpha   90.00
_cell.angle_beta   90.00
_cell.angle_gamma   90.00
#
_symmetry.space_group_name_H-M   'P 1'
#
loop_
_entity.id
_entity.type
_entity.pdbx_description
1 polymer ?
#
loop_
_entity_poly.entity_id
_entity_poly.type
_entity_poly.pdbx_seq_one_letter_code
_entity_poly.pdbx_strand_id
1 'polypeptide(L)'
;MKWQTLYMSQDQMKVYFSDLGVIGAERLGVEGLDKDDIHDMANNLRQRSGMETVDYPWQGPISFTYITYIRPVILCALDTNAIQYEFGKEVIKEQLGL
;
A
#
# COMPACT_ATOMS: atom_id res chain seq x y z
N MET A 1 -4.99 0.83 6.29
CA MET A 1 -4.34 -0.13 5.35
C MET A 1 -3.76 0.68 4.19
N LYS A 2 -2.43 0.77 4.07
CA LYS A 2 -1.66 -0.10 3.16
C LYS A 2 -2.12 -0.01 1.68
N TRP A 3 -2.20 1.18 1.08
CA TRP A 3 -2.48 1.30 -0.37
C TRP A 3 -1.52 0.44 -1.20
N GLN A 4 -0.27 0.29 -0.77
CA GLN A 4 0.73 -0.57 -1.40
C GLN A 4 0.37 -2.05 -1.37
N THR A 5 -0.29 -2.56 -0.31
CA THR A 5 -0.62 -3.99 -0.21
C THR A 5 -1.88 -4.38 -0.95
N LEU A 6 -2.70 -3.43 -1.39
CA LEU A 6 -3.90 -3.71 -2.22
C LEU A 6 -3.54 -4.36 -3.57
N TYR A 7 -2.28 -4.25 -3.97
CA TYR A 7 -1.78 -4.73 -5.26
C TYR A 7 -0.62 -5.68 -5.11
N MET A 8 -0.40 -6.28 -3.93
CA MET A 8 0.64 -7.26 -3.71
C MET A 8 0.05 -8.67 -3.75
N SER A 9 0.78 -9.63 -4.32
CA SER A 9 0.47 -11.04 -4.11
C SER A 9 0.64 -11.41 -2.63
N GLN A 10 0.09 -12.56 -2.22
CA GLN A 10 0.27 -13.02 -0.84
C GLN A 10 1.76 -13.14 -0.46
N ASP A 11 2.62 -13.55 -1.38
CA ASP A 11 4.06 -13.68 -1.13
C ASP A 11 4.78 -12.34 -1.09
N GLN A 12 4.39 -11.38 -1.92
CA GLN A 12 4.89 -10.01 -1.84
C GLN A 12 4.47 -9.33 -0.53
N MET A 13 3.24 -9.57 -0.07
CA MET A 13 2.79 -9.06 1.23
C MET A 13 3.62 -9.65 2.38
N LYS A 14 3.97 -10.93 2.33
CA LYS A 14 4.83 -11.56 3.37
C LYS A 14 6.18 -10.87 3.44
N VAL A 15 6.81 -10.64 2.29
CA VAL A 15 8.11 -9.96 2.20
C VAL A 15 7.98 -8.52 2.69
N TYR A 16 6.97 -7.79 2.21
CA TYR A 16 6.72 -6.41 2.65
C TYR A 16 6.49 -6.29 4.17
N PHE A 17 5.72 -7.19 4.80
CA PHE A 17 5.56 -7.16 6.26
C PHE A 17 6.82 -7.58 7.01
N SER A 18 7.61 -8.50 6.45
CA SER A 18 8.93 -8.81 6.99
C SER A 18 9.84 -7.58 6.94
N ASP A 19 9.87 -6.86 5.82
CA ASP A 19 10.66 -5.64 5.64
C ASP A 19 10.26 -4.56 6.66
N LEU A 20 8.95 -4.29 6.80
CA LEU A 20 8.43 -3.38 7.82
C LEU A 20 8.84 -3.76 9.24
N GLY A 21 8.89 -5.06 9.54
CA GLY A 21 9.38 -5.58 10.82
C GLY A 21 10.87 -5.33 11.03
N VAL A 22 11.69 -5.55 9.99
CA VAL A 22 13.14 -5.33 10.03
C VAL A 22 13.48 -3.86 10.23
N ILE A 23 12.80 -2.95 9.52
CA ILE A 23 13.04 -1.51 9.67
C ILE A 23 12.41 -0.95 10.95
N GLY A 24 11.55 -1.69 11.66
CA GLY A 24 10.83 -1.17 12.82
C GLY A 24 9.87 -0.03 12.43
N ALA A 25 9.08 -0.25 11.38
CA ALA A 25 8.17 0.73 10.76
C ALA A 25 7.26 1.47 11.74
N GLU A 26 6.86 0.82 12.85
CA GLU A 26 6.06 1.43 13.91
C GLU A 26 6.77 2.61 14.62
N ARG A 27 8.10 2.66 14.55
CA ARG A 27 8.94 3.72 15.14
C ARG A 27 9.47 4.71 14.11
N LEU A 28 9.54 4.31 12.83
CA LEU A 28 10.29 5.02 11.80
C LEU A 28 9.46 5.87 10.84
N GLY A 29 8.15 6.00 11.05
CA GLY A 29 7.33 6.94 10.29
C GLY A 29 7.42 6.70 8.79
N VAL A 30 7.33 5.44 8.36
CA VAL A 30 7.40 5.04 6.92
C VAL A 30 6.17 5.41 6.11
N GLU A 31 5.34 6.32 6.62
CA GLU A 31 4.23 6.89 5.87
C GLU A 31 4.79 7.75 4.73
N GLY A 32 4.63 7.27 3.50
CA GLY A 32 5.03 7.97 2.28
C GLY A 32 6.23 7.36 1.54
N LEU A 33 6.93 6.38 2.12
CA LEU A 33 7.98 5.65 1.41
C LEU A 33 7.38 4.61 0.46
N ASP A 34 7.99 4.44 -0.72
CA ASP A 34 7.55 3.39 -1.63
C ASP A 34 7.96 2.00 -1.11
N LYS A 35 7.28 0.95 -1.55
CA LYS A 35 7.60 -0.43 -1.17
C LYS A 35 9.05 -0.79 -1.53
N ASP A 36 9.56 -0.24 -2.64
CA ASP A 36 10.90 -0.53 -3.15
C ASP A 36 11.95 0.13 -2.23
N ASP A 37 11.71 1.37 -1.80
CA ASP A 37 12.56 2.05 -0.81
C ASP A 37 12.57 1.30 0.53
N ILE A 38 11.39 0.85 0.99
CA ILE A 38 11.24 0.05 2.22
C ILE A 38 12.04 -1.26 2.10
N HIS A 39 11.96 -1.91 0.94
CA HIS A 39 12.65 -3.17 0.68
C HIS A 39 14.18 -3.00 0.67
N ASP A 40 14.67 -1.96 0.00
CA ASP A 40 16.09 -1.63 -0.03
C ASP A 40 16.63 -1.25 1.35
N MET A 41 15.87 -0.46 2.12
CA MET A 41 16.22 -0.15 3.51
C MET A 41 16.30 -1.42 4.37
N ALA A 42 15.32 -2.32 4.25
CA ALA A 42 15.30 -3.57 4.99
C ALA A 42 16.50 -4.46 4.63
N ASN A 43 16.81 -4.60 3.35
CA ASN A 43 17.97 -5.39 2.91
C ASN A 43 19.30 -4.78 3.35
N ASN A 44 19.44 -3.45 3.32
CA ASN A 44 20.61 -2.76 3.89
C ASN A 44 20.78 -3.04 5.40
N LEU A 45 19.68 -3.08 6.16
CA LEU A 45 19.73 -3.43 7.58
C LEU A 45 20.08 -4.91 7.80
N ARG A 46 19.49 -5.84 7.03
CA ARG A 46 19.84 -7.27 7.07
C ARG A 46 21.34 -7.48 6.85
N GLN A 47 21.89 -6.87 5.80
CA GLN A 47 23.32 -6.94 5.50
C GLN A 47 24.19 -6.42 6.65
N ARG A 48 23.84 -5.26 7.24
CA ARG A 48 24.56 -4.69 8.39
C ARG A 48 24.50 -5.59 9.63
N SER A 49 23.42 -6.35 9.78
CA SER A 49 23.23 -7.33 10.85
C SER A 49 23.80 -8.72 10.52
N GLY A 50 24.46 -8.90 9.37
CA GLY A 50 25.01 -10.19 8.94
C GLY A 50 23.94 -11.22 8.52
N MET A 51 22.72 -10.77 8.24
CA MET A 51 21.63 -11.59 7.74
C MET A 51 21.60 -11.56 6.21
N GLU A 52 21.11 -12.63 5.59
CA GLU A 52 20.90 -12.68 4.14
C GLU A 52 19.83 -11.68 3.68
N THR A 53 20.04 -11.10 2.50
CA THR A 53 19.03 -10.29 1.83
C THR A 53 17.91 -11.17 1.31
N VAL A 54 16.71 -10.59 1.25
CA VAL A 54 15.53 -11.26 0.71
C VAL A 54 15.23 -10.66 -0.66
N ASP A 55 14.94 -11.51 -1.64
CA ASP A 55 14.47 -11.05 -2.95
C ASP A 55 13.00 -10.68 -2.90
N TYR A 56 12.63 -9.60 -3.58
CA TYR A 56 11.22 -9.24 -3.75
C TYR A 56 10.57 -10.10 -4.86
N PRO A 57 9.50 -10.86 -4.58
CA PRO A 57 8.93 -11.80 -5.55
C PRO A 57 8.42 -11.10 -6.81
N TRP A 58 8.78 -11.65 -7.97
CA TRP A 58 8.23 -11.21 -9.25
C TRP A 58 6.74 -11.54 -9.36
N GLN A 59 5.94 -10.59 -9.82
CA GLN A 59 4.50 -10.64 -9.70
C GLN A 59 3.77 -11.31 -10.88
N GLY A 60 4.51 -11.76 -11.90
CA GLY A 60 3.91 -12.41 -13.06
C GLY A 60 3.06 -11.49 -13.95
N PRO A 61 2.55 -12.02 -15.07
CA PRO A 61 1.65 -11.29 -15.97
C PRO A 61 0.29 -10.96 -15.32
N ILE A 62 -0.06 -11.59 -14.20
CA ILE A 62 -1.26 -11.30 -13.41
C ILE A 62 -1.21 -9.85 -12.88
N SER A 63 -0.02 -9.34 -12.55
CA SER A 63 0.10 -7.95 -12.09
C SER A 63 -0.20 -6.96 -13.20
N PHE A 64 0.22 -7.23 -14.45
CA PHE A 64 -0.08 -6.35 -15.57
C PHE A 64 -1.58 -6.24 -15.79
N THR A 65 -2.30 -7.36 -15.87
CA THR A 65 -3.75 -7.34 -16.10
C THR A 65 -4.49 -6.65 -14.96
N TYR A 66 -4.09 -6.91 -13.72
CA TYR A 66 -4.69 -6.30 -12.54
C TYR A 66 -4.39 -4.79 -12.44
N ILE A 67 -3.14 -4.37 -12.67
CA ILE A 67 -2.71 -2.95 -12.65
C ILE A 67 -3.32 -2.18 -13.80
N THR A 68 -3.36 -2.76 -15.00
CA THR A 68 -3.78 -2.07 -16.23
C THR A 68 -5.30 -1.97 -16.33
N TYR A 69 -6.03 -3.03 -15.96
CA TYR A 69 -7.47 -3.11 -16.24
C TYR A 69 -8.37 -3.11 -15.01
N ILE A 70 -7.95 -3.73 -13.91
CA ILE A 70 -8.80 -3.90 -12.73
C ILE A 70 -8.64 -2.72 -11.77
N ARG A 71 -7.40 -2.28 -11.53
CA ARG A 71 -7.05 -1.18 -10.63
C ARG A 71 -7.74 0.16 -10.96
N PRO A 72 -7.79 0.63 -12.23
CA PRO A 72 -8.45 1.89 -12.54
C PRO A 72 -9.95 1.85 -12.20
N VAL A 73 -10.60 0.70 -12.37
CA VAL A 73 -12.03 0.52 -12.08
C VAL A 73 -12.29 0.55 -10.58
N ILE A 74 -11.46 -0.13 -9.78
CA ILE A 74 -11.58 -0.13 -8.31
C ILE A 74 -11.32 1.28 -7.75
N LEU A 75 -10.27 1.96 -8.22
CA LEU A 75 -9.95 3.33 -7.78
C LEU A 75 -11.07 4.30 -8.13
N CYS A 76 -11.59 4.23 -9.36
CA CYS A 76 -12.71 5.07 -9.78
C CYS A 76 -13.98 4.82 -8.93
N ALA A 77 -14.27 3.57 -8.56
CA ALA A 77 -15.38 3.25 -7.68
C ALA A 77 -15.19 3.79 -6.25
N LEU A 78 -13.97 3.71 -5.70
CA LEU A 78 -13.65 4.26 -4.39
C LEU A 78 -13.72 5.79 -4.38
N ASP A 79 -13.18 6.45 -5.41
CA ASP A 79 -13.23 7.91 -5.56
C ASP A 79 -14.68 8.38 -5.72
N THR A 80 -15.50 7.66 -6.49
CA THR A 80 -16.92 7.97 -6.65
C THR A 80 -17.67 7.87 -5.32
N ASN A 81 -17.40 6.82 -4.53
CA ASN A 81 -18.00 6.67 -3.20
C ASN A 81 -17.55 7.77 -2.23
N ALA A 82 -16.28 8.17 -2.27
CA ALA A 82 -15.76 9.26 -1.44
C ALA A 82 -16.43 10.60 -1.81
N ILE A 83 -16.58 10.88 -3.11
CA ILE A 83 -17.28 12.07 -3.61
C ILE A 83 -18.75 12.05 -3.17
N GLN A 84 -19.46 10.94 -3.35
CA GLN A 84 -20.86 10.80 -2.93
C GLN A 84 -21.05 10.98 -1.43
N TYR A 85 -20.11 10.47 -0.62
CA TYR A 85 -20.14 10.63 0.82
C TYR A 85 -19.96 12.09 1.26
N GLU A 86 -19.03 12.83 0.65
CA GLU A 86 -18.84 14.26 0.94
C GLU A 86 -20.04 15.09 0.50
N PHE A 87 -20.61 14.84 -0.69
CA PHE A 87 -21.85 15.50 -1.11
C PHE A 87 -23.02 15.19 -0.17
N GLY A 88 -23.15 13.94 0.29
CA GLY A 88 -24.18 13.55 1.25
C GLY A 88 -24.06 14.28 2.59
N LYS A 89 -22.83 14.52 3.08
CA LYS A 89 -22.61 15.30 4.31
C LYS A 89 -23.07 16.75 4.17
N GLU A 90 -22.74 17.41 3.06
CA GLU A 90 -23.11 18.81 2.82
C GLU A 90 -24.63 18.97 2.76
N VAL A 91 -25.32 18.05 2.09
CA VAL A 91 -26.80 18.03 2.07
C VAL A 91 -27.38 17.84 3.48
N ILE A 92 -26.79 16.98 4.31
CA ILE A 92 -27.22 16.78 5.69
C ILE A 92 -26.98 18.04 6.54
N LYS A 93 -25.85 18.75 6.36
CA LYS A 93 -25.57 20.01 7.07
C LYS A 93 -26.58 21.11 6.71
N GLU A 94 -26.89 21.26 5.41
CA GLU A 94 -27.93 22.19 4.96
C GLU A 94 -29.30 21.88 5.58
N GLN A 95 -29.67 20.60 5.68
CA GLN A 95 -30.94 20.18 6.30
C GLN A 95 -30.97 20.38 7.82
N LEU A 96 -29.81 20.35 8.49
CA LEU A 96 -29.69 20.58 9.93
C LEU A 96 -29.45 22.06 10.29
N GLY A 97 -29.27 22.94 9.30
CA GLY A 97 -29.02 24.37 9.51
C GLY A 97 -27.66 24.68 10.14
N LEU A 98 -26.65 23.83 9.87
CA LEU A 98 -25.27 23.96 10.36
C LEU A 98 -24.33 24.52 9.30
#